data_AF-A0A127SW76-F1
#
_entry.id   AF-A0A127SW76-F1
#
_cell.length_a   1.000
_cell.length_b   1.000
_cell.length_c   1.000
_cell.angle_alpha   90.00
_cell.angle_beta   90.00
_cell.angle_gamma   90.00
#
_symmetry.space_group_name_H-M   'P 1'
#
loop_
_entity.id
_entity.type
_entity.pdbx_description
1 polymer ?
#
loop_
_entity_poly.entity_id
_entity_poly.type
_entity_poly.pdbx_seq_one_letter_code
_entity_poly.pdbx_strand_id
1 'polypeptide(L)'
;MTQWLEGNEVGGPLLRAGIPDDWRIGDRTGAGGHGSRSVVAILWPPSQAPLIAAIYLTQSDASMEQRNAAIAAIGAALAETVSSMQ
;
A
#
# COMPACT_ATOMS: atom_id res chain seq x y z
N MET A 1 -12.22 -0.27 -14.72
CA MET A 1 -11.39 0.73 -13.99
C MET A 1 -10.46 0.06 -12.98
N THR A 2 -10.94 -0.91 -12.18
CA THR A 2 -10.10 -1.69 -11.24
C THR A 2 -8.92 -2.40 -11.90
N GLN A 3 -9.10 -3.00 -13.08
CA GLN A 3 -8.02 -3.64 -13.85
C GLN A 3 -6.80 -2.73 -14.07
N TRP A 4 -7.01 -1.42 -14.27
CA TRP A 4 -5.89 -0.50 -14.47
C TRP A 4 -5.08 -0.29 -13.17
N LEU A 5 -5.77 -0.20 -12.03
CA LEU A 5 -5.15 -0.08 -10.72
C LEU A 5 -4.48 -1.39 -10.28
N GLU A 6 -5.11 -2.54 -10.55
CA GLU A 6 -4.53 -3.87 -10.28
C GLU A 6 -3.28 -4.11 -11.14
N GLY A 7 -3.27 -3.60 -12.37
CA GLY A 7 -2.13 -3.65 -13.29
C GLY A 7 -1.03 -2.60 -13.05
N ASN A 8 -1.01 -1.91 -11.90
CA ASN A 8 0.04 -0.93 -11.60
C ASN A 8 1.42 -1.62 -11.39
N GLU A 9 2.34 -1.46 -12.35
CA GLU A 9 3.65 -2.15 -12.34
C GLU A 9 4.67 -1.56 -11.34
N VAL A 10 4.46 -0.33 -10.87
CA VAL A 10 5.41 0.37 -9.98
C VAL A 10 5.05 0.32 -8.49
N GLY A 11 3.95 -0.37 -8.14
CA GLY A 11 3.44 -0.48 -6.77
C GLY A 11 4.09 -1.59 -5.92
N GLY A 12 4.85 -2.49 -6.55
CA GLY A 12 5.40 -3.70 -5.91
C GLY A 12 6.08 -3.45 -4.56
N PRO A 13 7.05 -2.53 -4.46
CA PRO A 13 7.79 -2.30 -3.20
C PRO A 13 7.00 -1.59 -2.09
N LEU A 14 5.73 -1.21 -2.30
CA LEU A 14 4.94 -0.41 -1.36
C LEU A 14 3.95 -1.32 -0.60
N LEU A 15 2.65 -0.98 -0.61
CA LEU A 15 1.61 -1.75 0.08
C LEU A 15 1.62 -3.23 -0.34
N ARG A 16 1.87 -3.52 -1.63
CA ARG A 16 1.90 -4.89 -2.16
C ARG A 16 2.94 -5.77 -1.46
N ALA A 17 4.07 -5.21 -1.03
CA ALA A 17 5.12 -5.96 -0.34
C ALA A 17 4.77 -6.30 1.12
N GLY A 18 3.74 -5.67 1.69
CA GLY A 18 3.36 -5.84 3.08
C GLY A 18 2.10 -6.67 3.30
N ILE A 19 1.26 -6.84 2.29
CA ILE A 19 -0.02 -7.55 2.41
C ILE A 19 0.10 -9.02 1.95
N PRO A 20 -0.76 -9.93 2.43
CA PRO A 20 -0.81 -11.31 1.97
C PRO A 20 -1.08 -11.45 0.47
N ASP A 21 -0.49 -12.45 -0.17
CA ASP A 21 -0.59 -12.68 -1.63
C ASP A 21 -1.99 -13.07 -2.12
N ASP A 22 -2.86 -13.55 -1.23
CA ASP A 22 -4.26 -13.89 -1.53
C ASP A 22 -5.18 -12.66 -1.50
N TRP A 23 -4.67 -11.49 -1.09
CA TRP A 23 -5.39 -10.24 -1.18
C TRP A 23 -5.26 -9.66 -2.58
N ARG A 24 -6.39 -9.31 -3.19
CA ARG A 24 -6.37 -8.46 -4.38
C ARG A 24 -6.11 -7.02 -3.97
N ILE A 25 -5.37 -6.29 -4.79
CA ILE A 25 -5.05 -4.88 -4.59
C ILE A 25 -5.05 -4.12 -5.92
N GLY A 26 -5.69 -2.96 -5.92
CA GLY A 26 -5.59 -1.97 -6.98
C GLY A 26 -5.06 -0.68 -6.39
N ASP A 27 -3.93 -0.20 -6.87
CA ASP A 27 -3.23 0.93 -6.27
C ASP A 27 -2.70 1.95 -7.28
N ARG A 28 -2.39 3.15 -6.77
CA ARG A 28 -1.59 4.13 -7.48
C ARG A 28 -0.58 4.77 -6.53
N THR A 29 0.68 4.78 -6.94
CA THR A 29 1.77 5.38 -6.17
C THR A 29 2.04 6.83 -6.56
N GLY A 30 2.53 7.64 -5.63
CA GLY A 30 3.08 8.97 -5.85
C GLY A 30 4.48 9.11 -5.27
N ALA A 31 5.31 9.95 -5.88
CA ALA A 31 6.60 10.37 -5.37
C ALA A 31 6.85 11.82 -5.77
N GLY A 32 7.60 12.57 -4.98
CA GLY A 32 7.89 13.96 -5.26
C GLY A 32 9.01 14.53 -4.40
N GLY A 33 9.21 15.85 -4.48
CA GLY A 33 10.20 16.58 -3.69
C GLY A 33 9.94 16.49 -2.17
N HIS A 34 10.92 16.96 -1.39
CA HIS A 34 10.86 16.98 0.08
C HIS A 34 10.60 15.60 0.70
N GLY A 35 11.18 14.54 0.14
CA GLY A 35 10.97 13.19 0.68
C GLY A 35 9.56 12.64 0.49
N SER A 36 8.75 13.18 -0.42
CA SER A 36 7.37 12.72 -0.61
C SER A 36 7.29 11.32 -1.21
N ARG A 37 6.51 10.44 -0.59
CA ARG A 37 6.13 9.12 -1.11
C ARG A 37 4.71 8.79 -0.68
N SER A 38 3.90 8.25 -1.58
CA SER A 38 2.52 7.92 -1.27
C SER A 38 2.02 6.72 -2.05
N VAL A 39 0.92 6.15 -1.55
CA VAL A 39 0.09 5.18 -2.25
C VAL A 39 -1.36 5.32 -1.82
N VAL A 40 -2.27 5.24 -2.77
CA VAL A 40 -3.70 5.07 -2.50
C VAL A 40 -4.13 3.75 -3.12
N ALA A 41 -4.81 2.92 -2.34
CA ALA A 41 -5.17 1.56 -2.74
C ALA A 41 -6.58 1.17 -2.30
N ILE A 42 -7.23 0.34 -3.10
CA ILE A 42 -8.35 -0.50 -2.70
C ILE A 42 -7.80 -1.90 -2.45
N LEU A 43 -8.15 -2.49 -1.31
CA LEU A 43 -7.74 -3.80 -0.88
C LEU A 43 -8.99 -4.69 -0.74
N TRP A 44 -8.90 -5.92 -1.23
CA TRP A 44 -9.96 -6.92 -1.13
C TRP A 44 -9.43 -8.14 -0.35
N PRO A 45 -9.58 -8.15 0.99
CA PRO A 45 -9.32 -9.34 1.79
C PRO A 45 -10.32 -10.45 1.42
N PRO A 46 -9.96 -11.74 1.52
CA PRO A 46 -10.78 -12.85 1.07
C PRO A 46 -12.09 -13.04 1.87
N SER A 47 -12.13 -12.60 3.13
CA SER A 47 -13.27 -12.82 4.03
C SER A 47 -13.79 -11.55 4.69
N GLN A 48 -13.43 -10.37 4.18
CA GLN A 48 -13.88 -9.09 4.69
C GLN A 48 -14.37 -8.20 3.55
N ALA A 49 -15.14 -7.16 3.89
CA ALA A 49 -15.51 -6.14 2.91
C ALA A 49 -14.24 -5.42 2.37
N PRO A 50 -14.29 -4.90 1.12
CA PRO A 50 -13.18 -4.13 0.58
C PRO A 50 -12.91 -2.88 1.42
N LEU A 51 -11.64 -2.51 1.56
CA LEU A 51 -11.23 -1.30 2.27
C LEU A 51 -10.33 -0.42 1.40
N ILE A 52 -10.25 0.86 1.78
CA ILE A 52 -9.42 1.85 1.11
C ILE A 52 -8.29 2.27 2.07
N ALA A 53 -7.06 2.25 1.58
CA ALA A 53 -5.90 2.76 2.29
C ALA A 53 -5.31 3.96 1.52
N ALA A 54 -4.99 5.03 2.23
CA ALA A 54 -4.34 6.20 1.68
C ALA A 54 -3.16 6.59 2.59
N ILE A 55 -1.94 6.38 2.10
CA ILE A 55 -0.70 6.55 2.88
C ILE A 55 0.13 7.64 2.21
N TYR A 56 0.53 8.63 3.01
CA TYR A 56 1.36 9.75 2.57
C TYR A 56 2.50 9.97 3.55
N LEU A 57 3.71 10.05 3.02
CA LEU A 57 4.90 10.53 3.70
C LEU A 57 5.38 11.79 2.97
N THR A 58 5.86 12.77 3.73
CA THR A 58 6.48 13.99 3.23
C THR A 58 7.44 14.54 4.28
N GLN A 59 8.23 15.55 3.91
CA GLN A 59 9.21 16.21 4.78
C GLN A 59 10.17 15.23 5.46
N SER A 60 10.69 14.28 4.68
CA SER A 60 11.56 13.21 5.17
C SER A 60 12.89 13.22 4.45
N ASP A 61 13.98 13.09 5.21
CA ASP A 61 15.33 12.87 4.66
C ASP A 61 15.62 11.39 4.39
N ALA A 62 14.64 10.50 4.64
CA ALA A 62 14.78 9.07 4.41
C ALA A 62 14.90 8.75 2.91
N SER A 63 15.69 7.73 2.60
CA SER A 63 15.87 7.25 1.23
C SER A 63 14.55 6.78 0.61
N MET A 64 14.49 6.66 -0.71
CA MET A 64 13.30 6.09 -1.38
C MET A 64 12.99 4.67 -0.88
N GLU A 65 14.04 3.87 -0.66
CA GLU A 65 13.91 2.50 -0.17
C GLU A 65 13.36 2.45 1.26
N GLN A 66 13.86 3.30 2.16
CA GLN A 66 13.34 3.41 3.52
C GLN A 66 11.87 3.83 3.55
N ARG A 67 11.48 4.76 2.68
CA ARG A 67 10.08 5.20 2.56
C ARG A 67 9.18 4.12 1.96
N ASN A 68 9.67 3.35 0.98
CA ASN A 68 8.95 2.19 0.44
C ASN A 68 8.76 1.13 1.54
N ALA A 69 9.82 0.78 2.28
CA ALA A 69 9.78 -0.18 3.38
C ALA A 69 8.82 0.26 4.49
N ALA A 70 8.77 1.56 4.82
CA ALA A 70 7.80 2.10 5.76
C ALA A 70 6.35 1.89 5.30
N ILE A 71 6.07 2.13 4.01
CA ILE A 71 4.73 1.87 3.44
C ILE A 71 4.39 0.38 3.47
N ALA A 72 5.34 -0.50 3.15
CA ALA A 72 5.15 -1.95 3.24
C ALA A 72 4.85 -2.39 4.68
N ALA A 73 5.59 -1.86 5.66
CA ALA A 73 5.34 -2.15 7.08
C ALA A 73 3.94 -1.71 7.53
N ILE A 74 3.45 -0.56 7.06
CA ILE A 74 2.06 -0.13 7.29
C ILE A 74 1.08 -1.12 6.64
N GLY A 75 1.38 -1.64 5.45
CA GLY A 75 0.58 -2.68 4.79
C GLY A 75 0.44 -3.95 5.62
N ALA A 76 1.54 -4.42 6.21
CA ALA A 76 1.54 -5.59 7.09
C ALA A 76 0.68 -5.37 8.34
N ALA A 77 0.86 -4.24 9.03
CA ALA A 77 0.07 -3.90 10.22
C ALA A 77 -1.42 -3.77 9.90
N LEU A 78 -1.76 -3.22 8.73
CA LEU A 78 -3.14 -3.13 8.26
C LEU A 78 -3.73 -4.52 7.97
N ALA A 79 -2.99 -5.40 7.30
CA ALA A 79 -3.45 -6.75 7.01
C ALA A 79 -3.68 -7.58 8.27
N GLU A 80 -2.80 -7.46 9.27
CA GLU A 80 -2.95 -8.06 10.59
C GLU A 80 -4.23 -7.56 11.29
N THR A 81 -4.41 -6.23 11.33
CA THR A 81 -5.57 -5.60 11.98
C THR A 81 -6.89 -6.10 11.36
N VAL A 82 -7.00 -6.08 10.03
CA VAL A 82 -8.21 -6.51 9.31
C VAL A 82 -8.48 -8.02 9.49
N SER A 83 -7.43 -8.84 9.55
CA SER A 83 -7.56 -10.28 9.75
C SER A 83 -7.99 -10.63 11.17
N SER A 84 -7.63 -9.81 12.17
CA SER A 84 -8.06 -9.98 13.57
C SER A 84 -9.50 -9.55 13.85
N MET A 85 -10.17 -8.87 12.93
CA MET A 85 -11.55 -8.37 13.08
C MET A 85 -12.62 -9.45 12.81
N GLN A 86 -12.30 -10.73 13.01
CA GLN A 86 -13.27 -11.84 12.93
C GLN A 86 -14.21 -11.89 14.13
#